data_AF-A0A316US65-F1
#
_entry.id   AF-A0A316US65-F1
#
_cell.length_a   1.000
_cell.length_b   1.000
_cell.length_c   1.000
_cell.angle_alpha   90.00
_cell.angle_beta   90.00
_cell.angle_gamma   90.00
#
_symmetry.space_group_name_H-M   'P 1'
#
loop_
_entity.id
_entity.type
_entity.pdbx_description
1 polymer ?
#
loop_
_entity_poly.entity_id
_entity_poly.type
_entity_poly.pdbx_seq_one_letter_code
_entity_poly.pdbx_strand_id
1 'polypeptide(L)'
;MTDQEAEARLRESGLGEAGWTIVEAVPGEKALSRSLTFKNFRTALALTSAIGAQAEEQKHHPRLTTEWGAVRVEWWTHSIGGLHENDFVMAAKTEELAKDAEGIKPSK
;
A
#
# COMPACT_ATOMS: atom_id res chain seq x y z
N MET A 1 16.51 -3.12 0.83
CA MET A 1 16.82 -4.10 -0.25
C MET A 1 17.29 -3.34 -1.48
N THR A 2 18.02 -4.00 -2.38
CA THR A 2 18.41 -3.44 -3.69
C THR A 2 17.19 -3.34 -4.63
N ASP A 3 17.32 -2.57 -5.71
CA ASP A 3 16.28 -2.42 -6.71
C ASP A 3 15.87 -3.75 -7.35
N GLN A 4 16.86 -4.59 -7.68
CA GLN A 4 16.61 -5.89 -8.29
C GLN A 4 15.87 -6.84 -7.33
N GLU A 5 16.21 -6.82 -6.04
CA GLU A 5 15.52 -7.59 -5.01
C GLU A 5 14.08 -7.11 -4.81
N ALA A 6 13.86 -5.80 -4.77
CA ALA A 6 12.52 -5.22 -4.63
C ALA A 6 11.62 -5.59 -5.81
N GLU A 7 12.13 -5.48 -7.03
CA GLU A 7 11.41 -5.86 -8.26
C GLU A 7 11.11 -7.36 -8.30
N ALA A 8 12.06 -8.21 -7.89
CA ALA A 8 11.82 -9.64 -7.77
C ALA A 8 10.72 -9.94 -6.73
N ARG A 9 10.82 -9.32 -5.54
CA ARG A 9 9.84 -9.51 -4.46
C ARG A 9 8.44 -9.03 -4.85
N LEU A 10 8.34 -7.93 -5.60
CA LEU A 10 7.07 -7.41 -6.13
C LEU A 10 6.40 -8.40 -7.09
N ARG A 11 7.18 -9.05 -7.97
CA ARG A 11 6.67 -10.09 -8.87
C ARG A 11 6.26 -11.34 -8.11
N GLU A 12 7.11 -11.85 -7.23
CA GLU A 12 6.88 -13.10 -6.49
C GLU A 12 5.71 -13.01 -5.52
N SER A 13 5.44 -11.83 -4.96
CA SER A 13 4.28 -11.61 -4.08
C SER A 13 2.94 -11.53 -4.80
N GLY A 14 2.93 -11.39 -6.14
CA GLY A 14 1.71 -11.11 -6.92
C GLY A 14 1.16 -9.70 -6.72
N LEU A 15 1.80 -8.86 -5.90
CA LEU A 15 1.35 -7.48 -5.64
C LEU A 15 1.42 -6.62 -6.90
N GLY A 16 2.36 -6.89 -7.81
CA GLY A 16 2.42 -6.22 -9.12
C GLY A 16 1.14 -6.40 -9.94
N GLU A 17 0.56 -7.60 -9.93
CA GLU A 17 -0.70 -7.90 -10.62
C GLU A 17 -1.91 -7.26 -9.93
N ALA A 18 -1.85 -7.12 -8.60
CA ALA A 18 -2.82 -6.36 -7.82
C ALA A 18 -2.72 -4.84 -8.03
N GLY A 19 -1.73 -4.37 -8.80
CA GLY A 19 -1.55 -2.97 -9.18
C GLY A 19 -0.64 -2.17 -8.24
N TRP A 20 0.18 -2.84 -7.43
CA TRP A 20 1.24 -2.20 -6.65
C TRP A 20 2.45 -1.91 -7.54
N THR A 21 3.09 -0.77 -7.31
CA THR A 21 4.31 -0.37 -8.01
C THR A 21 5.35 0.14 -7.01
N ILE A 22 6.62 0.14 -7.42
CA ILE A 22 7.67 0.79 -6.65
C ILE A 22 7.78 2.25 -7.11
N VAL A 23 7.68 3.18 -6.16
CA VAL A 23 7.81 4.62 -6.39
C VAL A 23 8.85 5.21 -5.45
N GLU A 24 9.23 6.45 -5.70
CA GLU A 24 10.05 7.22 -4.77
C GLU A 24 9.12 8.00 -3.82
N ALA A 25 9.11 7.65 -2.54
CA ALA A 25 8.22 8.27 -1.55
C ALA A 25 8.76 9.63 -1.08
N VAL A 26 10.08 9.72 -0.95
CA VAL A 26 10.88 10.94 -0.71
C VAL A 26 12.21 10.76 -1.45
N PRO A 27 12.96 11.84 -1.73
CA PRO A 27 14.22 11.74 -2.48
C PRO A 27 15.17 10.67 -1.89
N GLY A 28 15.48 9.65 -2.68
CA GLY A 28 16.35 8.53 -2.32
C GLY A 28 15.69 7.37 -1.59
N GLU A 29 14.43 7.46 -1.17
CA GLU A 29 13.72 6.38 -0.47
C GLU A 29 12.55 5.83 -1.30
N LYS A 30 12.57 4.52 -1.54
CA LYS A 30 11.55 3.83 -2.31
C LYS A 30 10.45 3.26 -1.42
N ALA A 31 9.22 3.27 -1.95
CA ALA A 31 8.03 2.69 -1.33
C ALA A 31 7.23 1.84 -2.32
N LEU A 32 6.47 0.90 -1.78
CA LEU A 32 5.40 0.22 -2.50
C LEU A 32 4.18 1.13 -2.50
N SER A 33 3.62 1.43 -3.67
CA SER A 33 2.48 2.32 -3.82
C SER A 33 1.31 1.63 -4.49
N ARG A 34 0.11 1.89 -3.98
CA ARG A 34 -1.16 1.46 -4.58
C ARG A 34 -2.22 2.53 -4.42
N SER A 35 -2.98 2.79 -5.49
CA SER A 35 -4.18 3.63 -5.44
C SER A 35 -5.43 2.79 -5.66
N LEU A 36 -6.32 2.77 -4.67
CA LEU A 36 -7.60 2.08 -4.68
C LEU A 36 -8.73 3.09 -4.89
N THR A 37 -9.75 2.76 -5.68
CA THR A 37 -10.85 3.68 -6.02
C THR A 37 -12.22 3.13 -5.64
N PHE A 38 -13.10 4.04 -5.21
CA PHE A 38 -14.41 3.77 -4.63
C PHE A 38 -15.44 4.78 -5.15
N LYS A 39 -16.72 4.49 -4.96
CA LYS A 39 -17.82 5.35 -5.44
C LYS A 39 -18.01 6.65 -4.63
N ASN A 40 -17.49 6.70 -3.40
CA ASN A 40 -17.74 7.82 -2.50
C ASN A 40 -16.59 7.96 -1.47
N PHE A 41 -16.55 9.12 -0.80
CA PHE A 41 -15.53 9.41 0.22
C PHE A 41 -15.65 8.56 1.48
N ARG A 42 -16.88 8.18 1.88
CA ARG A 42 -17.10 7.39 3.10
C ARG A 42 -16.39 6.03 3.04
N THR A 43 -16.50 5.33 1.91
CA THR A 43 -15.83 4.04 1.72
C THR A 43 -14.31 4.19 1.71
N ALA A 44 -13.79 5.21 1.03
CA ALA A 44 -12.36 5.51 1.03
C ALA A 44 -11.85 5.77 2.47
N LEU A 45 -12.53 6.64 3.22
CA LEU A 45 -12.16 6.94 4.61
C LEU A 45 -12.24 5.72 5.54
N ALA A 46 -13.23 4.85 5.34
CA ALA A 46 -13.36 3.61 6.10
C ALA A 46 -12.16 2.68 5.88
N LEU A 47 -11.75 2.49 4.62
CA LEU A 47 -10.55 1.70 4.31
C LEU A 47 -9.28 2.33 4.88
N THR A 48 -9.11 3.65 4.74
CA THR A 48 -7.98 4.37 5.35
C THR A 48 -7.91 4.11 6.86
N SER A 49 -9.05 4.17 7.55
CA SER A 49 -9.12 3.91 8.99
C SER A 49 -8.77 2.47 9.35
N ALA A 50 -9.22 1.51 8.55
CA ALA A 50 -8.88 0.09 8.72
C ALA A 50 -7.39 -0.17 8.53
N ILE A 51 -6.77 0.41 7.48
CA ILE A 51 -5.33 0.31 7.24
C ILE A 51 -4.57 0.97 8.40
N GLY A 52 -5.02 2.13 8.89
CA GLY A 52 -4.42 2.80 10.05
C GLY A 52 -4.46 1.94 11.32
N ALA A 53 -5.58 1.27 11.60
CA ALA A 53 -5.66 0.36 12.73
C ALA A 53 -4.69 -0.84 12.61
N GLN A 54 -4.57 -1.41 11.40
CA GLN A 54 -3.62 -2.48 11.12
C GLN A 54 -2.16 -2.00 11.25
N ALA A 55 -1.87 -0.78 10.80
CA ALA A 55 -0.56 -0.17 10.91
C ALA A 55 -0.08 -0.06 12.37
N GLU A 56 -0.98 0.39 13.26
CA GLU A 56 -0.70 0.51 14.70
C GLU A 56 -0.44 -0.85 15.36
N GLU A 57 -1.24 -1.88 15.03
CA GLU A 57 -1.04 -3.23 15.55
C GLU A 57 0.35 -3.78 15.17
N GLN A 58 0.75 -3.54 13.92
CA GLN A 58 2.01 -4.03 13.36
C GLN A 58 3.19 -3.09 13.66
N LYS A 59 2.94 -1.94 14.29
CA LYS A 59 3.92 -0.86 14.54
C LYS A 59 4.70 -0.46 13.29
N HIS A 60 4.02 -0.46 12.15
CA HIS A 60 4.57 -0.11 10.85
C HIS A 60 3.58 0.80 10.16
N HIS A 61 3.99 2.03 9.84
CA HIS A 61 3.07 3.08 9.44
C HIS A 61 3.27 3.46 7.97
N PRO A 62 2.21 3.47 7.14
CA PRO A 62 2.27 3.91 5.76
C PRO A 62 2.11 5.43 5.68
N ARG A 63 2.40 5.98 4.51
CA ARG A 63 1.74 7.22 4.09
C ARG A 63 0.38 6.87 3.50
N LEU A 64 -0.67 7.51 4.00
CA LEU A 64 -2.03 7.38 3.49
C LEU A 64 -2.52 8.72 2.95
N THR A 65 -2.96 8.74 1.71
CA THR A 65 -3.65 9.88 1.11
C THR A 65 -5.09 9.49 0.80
N THR A 66 -6.05 10.11 1.49
CA THR A 66 -7.48 9.88 1.27
C THR A 66 -8.09 11.04 0.51
N GLU A 67 -8.73 10.74 -0.62
CA GLU A 67 -9.39 11.71 -1.49
C GLU A 67 -10.81 11.25 -1.81
N TRP A 68 -11.58 12.06 -2.57
CA TRP A 68 -12.93 11.69 -2.97
C TRP A 68 -12.94 10.39 -3.80
N GLY A 69 -13.39 9.31 -3.15
CA GLY A 69 -13.46 7.99 -3.79
C GLY A 69 -12.10 7.37 -4.07
N ALA A 70 -11.04 7.73 -3.35
CA ALA A 70 -9.73 7.10 -3.52
C ALA A 70 -8.91 7.04 -2.23
N VAL A 71 -8.09 5.99 -2.12
CA VAL A 71 -7.05 5.85 -1.09
C VAL A 71 -5.75 5.48 -1.78
N ARG A 72 -4.72 6.32 -1.63
CA ARG A 72 -3.35 5.96 -1.97
C ARG A 72 -2.62 5.50 -0.72
N VAL A 73 -1.98 4.35 -0.82
CA VAL A 73 -1.23 3.69 0.24
C VAL A 73 0.21 3.57 -0.21
N GLU A 74 1.14 4.02 0.63
CA GLU A 74 2.58 3.92 0.37
C GLU A 74 3.28 3.31 1.58
N TRP A 75 3.88 2.13 1.40
CA TRP A 75 4.60 1.37 2.42
C TRP A 75 6.11 1.43 2.17
N TRP A 76 6.87 1.92 3.16
CA TRP A 76 8.32 1.78 3.22
C TRP A 76 8.81 1.81 4.67
N THR A 77 10.04 1.37 4.87
CA THR A 77 10.68 1.33 6.18
C THR A 77 11.63 2.52 6.35
N HIS A 78 11.15 3.56 7.05
CA HIS A 78 11.90 4.80 7.30
C HIS A 78 13.28 4.57 7.94
N SER A 79 13.41 3.63 8.87
CA SER A 79 14.67 3.40 9.60
C SER A 79 15.82 2.90 8.73
N ILE A 80 15.51 2.35 7.55
CA ILE A 80 16.51 1.88 6.58
C ILE A 80 16.50 2.68 5.29
N GLY A 81 15.68 3.74 5.20
CA GLY A 81 15.58 4.61 4.02
C GLY A 81 15.07 3.91 2.75
N GLY A 82 14.15 2.94 2.88
CA GLY A 82 13.59 2.27 1.71
C GLY A 82 12.82 0.99 2.02
N LEU A 83 12.79 0.08 1.05
CA LEU A 83 12.00 -1.14 1.14
C LEU A 83 12.64 -2.22 2.01
N HIS A 84 11.79 -2.82 2.85
CA HIS A 84 12.02 -4.00 3.66
C HIS A 84 10.93 -5.05 3.39
N GLU A 85 11.17 -6.29 3.79
CA GLU A 85 10.21 -7.39 3.61
C GLU A 85 8.85 -7.11 4.25
N ASN A 86 8.85 -6.40 5.39
CA ASN A 86 7.63 -6.03 6.10
C ASN A 86 6.70 -5.11 5.27
N ASP A 87 7.26 -4.31 4.35
CA ASP A 87 6.47 -3.45 3.47
C ASP A 87 5.58 -4.27 2.53
N PHE A 88 6.10 -5.40 2.03
CA PHE A 88 5.35 -6.33 1.17
C PHE A 88 4.28 -7.08 1.98
N VAL A 89 4.58 -7.46 3.23
CA VAL A 89 3.59 -8.07 4.13
C VAL A 89 2.44 -7.11 4.40
N MET A 90 2.73 -5.84 4.66
CA MET A 90 1.71 -4.82 4.93
C MET A 90 0.92 -4.44 3.67
N ALA A 91 1.54 -4.44 2.50
CA ALA A 91 0.84 -4.31 1.22
C ALA A 91 -0.13 -5.48 0.99
N ALA A 92 0.25 -6.73 1.27
CA ALA A 92 -0.64 -7.88 1.16
C ALA A 92 -1.84 -7.79 2.13
N LYS A 93 -1.60 -7.44 3.40
CA LYS A 93 -2.67 -7.17 4.38
C LYS A 93 -3.60 -6.04 3.93
N THR A 94 -3.07 -5.02 3.24
CA THR A 94 -3.87 -3.94 2.66
C THR A 94 -4.85 -4.47 1.60
N GLU A 95 -4.42 -5.39 0.74
CA GLU A 95 -5.30 -6.03 -0.25
C GLU A 95 -6.41 -6.85 0.40
N GLU A 96 -6.14 -7.52 1.52
CA GLU A 96 -7.15 -8.25 2.29
C GLU A 96 -8.23 -7.30 2.83
N LEU A 97 -7.82 -6.22 3.51
CA LEU A 97 -8.74 -5.19 4.00
C LEU A 97 -9.54 -4.53 2.87
N ALA A 98 -8.90 -4.33 1.72
CA ALA A 98 -9.53 -3.72 0.57
C ALA A 98 -10.64 -4.63 0.00
N LYS A 99 -10.43 -5.95 -0.10
CA LYS A 99 -11.45 -6.90 -0.59
C LYS A 99 -12.75 -6.85 0.22
N ASP A 100 -12.64 -6.59 1.52
CA ASP A 100 -13.79 -6.47 2.43
C ASP A 100 -14.50 -5.11 2.30
N ALA A 101 -13.84 -4.10 1.74
CA ALA A 101 -14.44 -2.80 1.48
C ALA A 101 -15.31 -2.84 0.20
N GLU A 102 -16.63 -2.70 0.36
CA GLU A 102 -17.58 -2.70 -0.76
C GLU A 102 -17.15 -1.76 -1.91
N GLY A 103 -17.06 -2.28 -3.13
CA GLY A 103 -17.00 -1.46 -4.34
C GLY A 103 -15.62 -1.16 -4.91
N ILE A 104 -14.60 -2.00 -4.66
CA ILE A 104 -13.36 -1.96 -5.46
C ILE A 104 -13.72 -2.11 -6.94
N LYS A 105 -13.41 -1.09 -7.72
CA LYS A 105 -13.18 -1.28 -9.15
C LYS A 105 -11.71 -1.64 -9.33
N PRO A 106 -11.37 -2.79 -9.95
CA PRO A 106 -9.99 -3.07 -10.29
C PRO A 106 -9.44 -1.94 -11.17
N SER A 107 -8.16 -1.64 -10.99
CA SER A 107 -7.42 -0.73 -11.87
C SER A 107 -7.55 -1.21 -13.32
N LYS A 108 -7.95 -0.31 -14.22
CA LYS A 108 -7.90 -0.52 -15.66
C LYS A 108 -6.49 -0.82 -16.12
#